data_AF-A0A838UQR6-F1
#
_entry.id   AF-A0A838UQR6-F1
#
_cell.length_a   1.000
_cell.length_b   1.000
_cell.length_c   1.000
_cell.angle_alpha   90.00
_cell.angle_beta   90.00
_cell.angle_gamma   90.00
#
_symmetry.space_group_name_H-M   'P 1'
#
loop_
_entity.id
_entity.type
_entity.pdbx_description
1 polymer ?
#
loop_
_entity_poly.entity_id
_entity_poly.type
_entity_poly.pdbx_seq_one_letter_code
_entity_poly.pdbx_strand_id
1 'polypeptide(L)'
;ELEERLSGKSWMRVVRQAGGWTPDMPLFRVELRFMRPVMREMQTYLGKEAGAWLDDPWQAIGHYGDFWGYGVGLPPEHDHAPDVTHRGWMRLTVPSGDSNRSRWPTDPAWEVIQRADFGSYAPPMPLLRKKAVVHNPEAIDAEIYGLLKLRSVIHGHHQKMGIDLLHEALDFLEAMADVDERKGRDYEEEVREKARSLGRGVPMRPSGVLPAKSTSSSAATILPDSLRDR
;
A
#
# COMPACT_ATOMS: atom_id res chain seq x y z
N GLU A 1 -42.10 -0.28 1.85
CA GLU A 1 -42.84 0.76 1.10
C GLU A 1 -42.29 2.18 1.26
N LEU A 2 -42.07 2.68 2.49
CA LEU A 2 -41.60 4.06 2.71
C LEU A 2 -40.23 4.34 2.06
N GLU A 3 -39.26 3.44 2.21
CA GLU A 3 -37.90 3.61 1.67
C GLU A 3 -37.85 3.56 0.13
N GLU A 4 -38.69 2.74 -0.51
CA GLU A 4 -38.82 2.72 -1.98
C GLU A 4 -39.42 4.03 -2.51
N ARG A 5 -40.43 4.55 -1.81
CA ARG A 5 -41.08 5.83 -2.14
C ARG A 5 -40.13 7.01 -1.95
N LEU A 6 -39.32 7.00 -0.90
CA LEU A 6 -38.37 8.06 -0.59
C LEU A 6 -37.13 8.03 -1.48
N SER A 7 -36.64 6.84 -1.84
CA SER A 7 -35.44 6.71 -2.68
C SER A 7 -35.71 6.82 -4.18
N GLY A 8 -36.97 6.69 -4.63
CA GLY A 8 -37.33 6.65 -6.04
C GLY A 8 -36.87 5.38 -6.77
N LYS A 9 -36.42 4.35 -6.04
CA LYS A 9 -35.78 3.15 -6.58
C LYS A 9 -36.76 1.99 -6.76
N SER A 10 -37.94 2.27 -7.31
CA SER A 10 -38.95 1.22 -7.58
C SER A 10 -38.43 0.13 -8.53
N TRP A 11 -37.47 0.46 -9.40
CA TRP A 11 -36.80 -0.48 -10.29
C TRP A 11 -36.09 -1.63 -9.55
N MET A 12 -35.65 -1.42 -8.30
CA MET A 12 -35.01 -2.48 -7.50
C MET A 12 -35.98 -3.59 -7.12
N ARG A 13 -37.30 -3.35 -7.16
CA ARG A 13 -38.31 -4.36 -6.82
C ARG A 13 -38.20 -5.60 -7.71
N VAL A 14 -37.96 -5.40 -9.01
CA VAL A 14 -37.78 -6.48 -9.98
C VAL A 14 -36.57 -7.34 -9.60
N VAL A 15 -35.45 -6.70 -9.25
CA VAL A 15 -34.22 -7.39 -8.83
C VAL A 15 -34.45 -8.18 -7.53
N ARG A 16 -35.14 -7.60 -6.56
CA ARG A 16 -35.47 -8.26 -5.28
C ARG A 16 -36.35 -9.49 -5.48
N GLN A 17 -37.40 -9.35 -6.28
CA GLN A 17 -38.32 -10.45 -6.59
C GLN A 17 -37.63 -11.58 -7.37
N ALA A 18 -36.72 -11.25 -8.27
CA ALA A 18 -35.89 -12.24 -8.96
C ALA A 18 -35.00 -13.03 -7.97
N GLY A 19 -34.56 -12.39 -6.87
CA GLY A 19 -33.87 -13.03 -5.75
C GLY A 19 -34.78 -13.72 -4.73
N GLY A 20 -36.08 -13.87 -5.01
CA GLY A 20 -37.03 -14.56 -4.14
C GLY A 20 -37.63 -13.74 -3.00
N TRP A 21 -37.37 -12.43 -2.94
CA TRP A 21 -37.99 -11.56 -1.93
C TRP A 21 -39.50 -11.38 -2.19
N THR A 22 -40.29 -11.46 -1.13
CA THR A 22 -41.73 -11.17 -1.13
C THR A 22 -42.07 -9.97 -0.23
N PRO A 23 -43.19 -9.25 -0.46
CA PRO A 23 -43.52 -8.03 0.29
C PRO A 23 -43.65 -8.18 1.81
N ASP A 24 -43.92 -9.40 2.28
CA ASP A 24 -44.02 -9.78 3.70
C ASP A 24 -42.65 -10.06 4.35
N MET A 25 -41.59 -10.22 3.56
CA MET A 25 -40.24 -10.43 4.08
C MET A 25 -39.58 -9.09 4.45
N PRO A 26 -38.88 -9.03 5.61
CA PRO A 26 -38.06 -7.87 5.94
C PRO A 26 -36.96 -7.71 4.89
N LEU A 27 -36.74 -6.46 4.47
CA LEU A 27 -35.70 -6.12 3.52
C LEU A 27 -34.58 -5.36 4.22
N PHE A 28 -33.35 -5.84 4.05
CA PHE A 28 -32.15 -5.15 4.51
C PHE A 28 -31.36 -4.68 3.30
N ARG A 29 -30.88 -3.44 3.35
CA ARG A 29 -30.05 -2.85 2.31
C ARG A 29 -28.64 -2.64 2.83
N VAL A 30 -27.67 -3.19 2.12
CA VAL A 30 -26.24 -2.96 2.36
C VAL A 30 -25.69 -2.15 1.20
N GLU A 31 -25.09 -1.00 1.52
CA GLU A 31 -24.48 -0.11 0.54
C GLU A 31 -23.02 0.12 0.90
N LEU A 32 -22.16 0.05 -0.11
CA LEU A 32 -20.76 0.42 0.00
C LEU A 32 -20.50 1.62 -0.90
N ARG A 33 -19.79 2.60 -0.38
CA ARG A 33 -19.33 3.76 -1.15
C ARG A 33 -17.82 3.85 -1.09
N PHE A 34 -17.18 3.65 -2.22
CA PHE A 34 -15.73 3.79 -2.35
C PHE A 34 -15.36 5.22 -2.74
N MET A 35 -14.38 5.78 -2.04
CA MET A 35 -13.77 7.06 -2.40
C MET A 35 -12.42 6.82 -3.10
N ARG A 36 -11.92 7.81 -3.83
CA ARG A 36 -10.63 7.72 -4.56
C ARG A 36 -9.45 7.19 -3.73
N PRO A 37 -9.26 7.59 -2.44
CA PRO A 37 -8.18 7.04 -1.63
C PRO A 37 -8.28 5.52 -1.46
N VAL A 38 -9.50 5.01 -1.24
CA VAL A 38 -9.74 3.57 -1.07
C VAL A 38 -9.51 2.82 -2.38
N MET A 39 -9.91 3.38 -3.52
CA MET A 39 -9.66 2.78 -4.83
C MET A 39 -8.15 2.67 -5.13
N ARG A 40 -7.35 3.68 -4.75
CA ARG A 40 -5.88 3.61 -4.86
C ARG A 40 -5.28 2.55 -3.94
N GLU A 41 -5.84 2.38 -2.74
CA GLU A 41 -5.43 1.31 -1.84
C GLU A 41 -5.74 -0.06 -2.43
N MET A 42 -6.96 -0.26 -2.97
CA MET A 42 -7.35 -1.47 -3.68
C MET A 42 -6.38 -1.81 -4.82
N GLN A 43 -5.97 -0.83 -5.63
CA GLN A 43 -4.97 -1.01 -6.69
C GLN A 43 -3.64 -1.58 -6.14
N THR A 44 -3.27 -1.23 -4.91
CA THR A 44 -2.04 -1.73 -4.29
C THR A 44 -2.13 -3.21 -3.93
N TYR A 45 -3.31 -3.67 -3.48
CA TYR A 45 -3.58 -5.06 -3.12
C TYR A 45 -3.87 -5.96 -4.31
N LEU A 46 -4.65 -5.45 -5.27
CA LEU A 46 -5.08 -6.18 -6.46
C LEU A 46 -4.03 -6.17 -7.59
N GLY A 47 -3.01 -5.32 -7.46
CA GLY A 47 -1.90 -5.24 -8.41
C GLY A 47 -2.10 -4.23 -9.54
N LYS A 48 -1.09 -4.10 -10.41
CA LYS A 48 -1.07 -3.07 -11.46
C LYS A 48 -2.21 -3.20 -12.47
N GLU A 49 -2.65 -4.43 -12.76
CA GLU A 49 -3.74 -4.71 -13.69
C GLU A 49 -5.07 -4.14 -13.19
N ALA A 50 -5.26 -4.05 -11.87
CA ALA A 50 -6.45 -3.44 -11.28
C ALA A 50 -6.58 -1.93 -11.55
N GLY A 51 -5.47 -1.25 -11.81
CA GLY A 51 -5.48 0.17 -12.13
C GLY A 51 -6.29 0.51 -13.36
N ALA A 52 -6.24 -0.35 -14.38
CA ALA A 52 -6.92 -0.10 -15.65
C ALA A 52 -8.45 -0.04 -15.50
N TRP A 53 -9.02 -0.98 -14.73
CA TRP A 53 -10.47 -1.05 -14.56
C TRP A 53 -11.00 -0.26 -13.35
N LEU A 54 -10.16 0.09 -12.36
CA LEU A 54 -10.56 0.97 -11.26
C LEU A 54 -10.78 2.42 -11.71
N ASP A 55 -10.06 2.87 -12.74
CA ASP A 55 -10.17 4.22 -13.30
C ASP A 55 -11.21 4.33 -14.43
N ASP A 56 -11.71 3.21 -14.97
CA ASP A 56 -12.75 3.16 -16.00
C ASP A 56 -14.09 2.66 -15.40
N PRO A 57 -15.13 3.51 -15.31
CA PRO A 57 -16.40 3.12 -14.71
C PRO A 57 -17.11 1.98 -15.45
N TRP A 58 -16.85 1.77 -16.75
CA TRP A 58 -17.47 0.68 -17.50
C TRP A 58 -16.80 -0.65 -17.24
N GLN A 59 -15.49 -0.66 -17.09
CA GLN A 59 -14.75 -1.86 -16.71
C GLN A 59 -14.99 -2.22 -15.24
N ALA A 60 -15.07 -1.22 -14.36
CA ALA A 60 -15.37 -1.41 -12.93
C ALA A 60 -16.65 -2.21 -12.67
N ILE A 61 -17.66 -2.13 -13.56
CA ILE A 61 -18.91 -2.90 -13.48
C ILE A 61 -18.63 -4.41 -13.54
N GLY A 62 -17.66 -4.85 -14.33
CA GLY A 62 -17.25 -6.25 -14.43
C GLY A 62 -16.54 -6.78 -13.17
N HIS A 63 -16.21 -5.89 -12.23
CA HIS A 63 -15.41 -6.15 -11.04
C HIS A 63 -16.19 -5.88 -9.74
N TYR A 64 -17.53 -5.90 -9.77
CA TYR A 64 -18.34 -5.70 -8.56
C TYR A 64 -18.02 -6.72 -7.46
N GLY A 65 -17.69 -7.96 -7.81
CA GLY A 65 -17.21 -8.95 -6.85
C GLY A 65 -15.96 -8.49 -6.10
N ASP A 66 -15.00 -7.86 -6.78
CA ASP A 66 -13.76 -7.35 -6.17
C ASP A 66 -14.05 -6.19 -5.20
N PHE A 67 -14.90 -5.24 -5.59
CA PHE A 67 -15.35 -4.16 -4.71
C PHE A 67 -16.10 -4.68 -3.49
N TRP A 68 -17.00 -5.63 -3.70
CA TRP A 68 -17.79 -6.22 -2.64
C TRP A 68 -16.91 -6.99 -1.66
N GLY A 69 -16.05 -7.87 -2.16
CA GLY A 69 -15.07 -8.61 -1.37
C GLY A 69 -14.14 -7.69 -0.58
N TYR A 70 -13.72 -6.56 -1.16
CA TYR A 70 -12.94 -5.55 -0.45
C TYR A 70 -13.71 -4.92 0.72
N GLY A 71 -15.01 -4.67 0.55
CA GLY A 71 -15.85 -4.08 1.59
C GLY A 71 -16.26 -5.06 2.69
N VAL A 72 -16.81 -6.22 2.34
CA VAL A 72 -17.43 -7.16 3.30
C VAL A 72 -16.64 -8.44 3.55
N GLY A 73 -15.56 -8.64 2.80
CA GLY A 73 -14.73 -9.83 2.84
C GLY A 73 -15.19 -10.92 1.88
N LEU A 74 -14.39 -11.96 1.77
CA LEU A 74 -14.69 -13.14 0.99
C LEU A 74 -15.38 -14.19 1.87
N PRO A 75 -16.26 -15.03 1.27
CA PRO A 75 -16.81 -16.15 1.99
C PRO A 75 -15.69 -17.18 2.30
N PRO A 76 -15.84 -18.01 3.36
CA PRO A 76 -14.79 -18.91 3.84
C PRO A 76 -14.18 -19.81 2.76
N GLU A 77 -14.96 -20.27 1.79
CA GLU A 77 -14.52 -21.11 0.67
C GLU A 77 -13.55 -20.41 -0.30
N HIS A 78 -13.58 -19.07 -0.35
CA HIS A 78 -12.70 -18.24 -1.18
C HIS A 78 -11.62 -17.53 -0.34
N ASP A 79 -11.64 -17.70 0.99
CA ASP A 79 -10.65 -17.14 1.90
C ASP A 79 -9.48 -18.12 2.09
N HIS A 80 -8.58 -18.15 1.09
CA HIS A 80 -7.49 -19.14 1.01
C HIS A 80 -6.39 -18.99 2.08
N ALA A 81 -6.38 -17.91 2.88
CA ALA A 81 -5.40 -17.72 3.95
C ALA A 81 -5.93 -16.75 5.02
N PRO A 82 -6.89 -17.13 5.88
CA PRO A 82 -7.68 -16.24 6.74
C PRO A 82 -6.87 -15.47 7.81
N ASP A 83 -5.60 -15.81 7.98
CA ASP A 83 -4.60 -15.19 8.85
C ASP A 83 -3.71 -14.16 8.11
N VAL A 84 -3.74 -14.15 6.77
CA VAL A 84 -2.90 -13.31 5.90
C VAL A 84 -3.71 -12.49 4.89
N THR A 85 -4.91 -12.96 4.51
CA THR A 85 -5.87 -12.26 3.64
C THR A 85 -6.56 -11.15 4.41
N HIS A 86 -6.82 -10.04 3.71
CA HIS A 86 -7.66 -8.98 4.23
C HIS A 86 -9.09 -9.54 4.35
N ARG A 87 -9.51 -9.89 5.57
CA ARG A 87 -10.95 -9.91 5.90
C ARG A 87 -11.43 -8.50 5.56
N GLY A 88 -12.46 -8.36 4.71
CA GLY A 88 -12.83 -7.06 4.14
C GLY A 88 -12.99 -5.95 5.18
N TRP A 89 -13.09 -4.71 4.72
CA TRP A 89 -13.15 -3.52 5.59
C TRP A 89 -14.12 -3.65 6.77
N MET A 90 -15.25 -4.33 6.56
CA MET A 90 -16.22 -4.65 7.58
C MET A 90 -16.32 -6.16 7.79
N ARG A 91 -16.53 -6.54 9.05
CA ARG A 91 -16.81 -7.92 9.44
C ARG A 91 -17.81 -7.96 10.57
N LEU A 92 -18.76 -8.87 10.47
CA LEU A 92 -19.64 -9.24 11.57
C LEU A 92 -19.26 -10.64 12.06
N THR A 93 -19.17 -10.80 13.38
CA THR A 93 -18.62 -12.00 14.02
C THR A 93 -19.44 -12.42 15.21
N VAL A 94 -19.49 -13.72 15.46
CA VAL A 94 -20.10 -14.27 16.68
C VAL A 94 -19.03 -14.38 17.77
N PRO A 95 -19.25 -13.81 18.98
CA PRO A 95 -18.36 -14.01 20.11
C PRO A 95 -18.10 -15.49 20.38
N SER A 96 -16.84 -15.85 20.60
CA SER A 96 -16.45 -17.19 21.04
C SER A 96 -15.74 -17.13 22.39
N GLY A 97 -15.37 -18.28 22.95
CA GLY A 97 -14.56 -18.34 24.18
C GLY A 97 -13.13 -17.80 24.03
N ASP A 98 -12.69 -17.44 22.82
CA ASP A 98 -11.39 -16.80 22.57
C ASP A 98 -11.46 -15.30 22.86
N SER A 99 -10.49 -14.75 23.58
CA SER A 99 -10.39 -13.30 23.81
C SER A 99 -9.94 -12.52 22.57
N ASN A 100 -9.33 -13.21 21.60
CA ASN A 100 -8.88 -12.61 20.36
C ASN A 100 -10.02 -12.54 19.32
N ARG A 101 -10.63 -11.36 19.24
CA ARG A 101 -11.71 -11.04 18.28
C ARG A 101 -11.37 -11.33 16.82
N SER A 102 -10.10 -11.30 16.42
CA SER A 102 -9.69 -11.63 15.05
C SER A 102 -9.96 -13.09 14.70
N ARG A 103 -10.01 -13.98 15.69
CA ARG A 103 -10.26 -15.42 15.52
C ARG A 103 -11.72 -15.80 15.65
N TRP A 104 -12.59 -14.85 16.00
CA TRP A 104 -14.02 -15.12 16.10
C TRP A 104 -14.57 -15.55 14.74
N PRO A 105 -15.48 -16.54 14.71
CA PRO A 105 -16.14 -16.97 13.48
C PRO A 105 -16.99 -15.82 12.91
N THR A 106 -17.13 -15.83 11.59
CA THR A 106 -18.02 -14.90 10.88
C THR A 106 -19.48 -15.23 11.24
N ASP A 107 -20.31 -14.20 11.37
CA ASP A 107 -21.74 -14.39 11.62
C ASP A 107 -22.43 -15.01 10.39
N PRO A 108 -23.30 -16.03 10.54
CA PRO A 108 -23.98 -16.66 9.40
C PRO A 108 -24.72 -15.67 8.49
N ALA A 109 -25.32 -14.61 9.04
CA ALA A 109 -25.97 -13.58 8.25
C ALA A 109 -24.96 -12.78 7.43
N TRP A 110 -23.74 -12.60 7.94
CA TRP A 110 -22.66 -11.94 7.22
C TRP A 110 -22.12 -12.80 6.08
N GLU A 111 -22.07 -14.12 6.25
CA GLU A 111 -21.64 -14.99 5.15
C GLU A 111 -22.61 -14.93 3.96
N VAL A 112 -23.92 -14.79 4.22
CA VAL A 112 -24.91 -14.55 3.15
C VAL A 112 -24.60 -13.25 2.41
N ILE A 113 -24.23 -12.19 3.13
CA ILE A 113 -23.80 -10.92 2.54
C ILE A 113 -22.53 -11.10 1.71
N GLN A 114 -21.53 -11.83 2.21
CA GLN A 114 -20.26 -12.08 1.49
C GLN A 114 -20.45 -12.86 0.19
N ARG A 115 -21.46 -13.74 0.11
CA ARG A 115 -21.80 -14.55 -1.06
C ARG A 115 -22.68 -13.81 -2.08
N ALA A 116 -22.82 -12.49 -1.99
CA ALA A 116 -23.59 -11.73 -2.97
C ALA A 116 -23.04 -11.97 -4.38
N ASP A 117 -23.93 -12.40 -5.28
CA ASP A 117 -23.61 -12.65 -6.68
C ASP A 117 -23.99 -11.43 -7.53
N PHE A 118 -23.02 -10.90 -8.25
CA PHE A 118 -23.18 -9.77 -9.18
C PHE A 118 -23.17 -10.21 -10.64
N GLY A 119 -23.24 -11.52 -10.93
CA GLY A 119 -23.16 -12.06 -12.28
C GLY A 119 -21.76 -11.91 -12.89
N SER A 120 -20.73 -11.71 -12.07
CA SER A 120 -19.34 -11.60 -12.52
C SER A 120 -18.80 -12.99 -12.88
N TYR A 121 -18.12 -13.12 -14.02
CA TYR A 121 -17.60 -14.39 -14.53
C TYR A 121 -16.33 -14.87 -13.80
N ALA A 122 -15.67 -13.98 -13.05
CA ALA A 122 -14.45 -14.30 -12.31
C ALA A 122 -14.70 -14.24 -10.79
N PRO A 123 -14.15 -15.18 -10.00
CA PRO A 123 -14.16 -15.07 -8.56
C PRO A 123 -13.39 -13.81 -8.14
N PRO A 124 -13.81 -13.15 -7.05
CA PRO A 124 -13.13 -11.97 -6.56
C PRO A 124 -11.68 -12.28 -6.20
N MET A 125 -10.78 -11.37 -6.53
CA MET A 125 -9.35 -11.54 -6.27
C MET A 125 -9.06 -11.54 -4.76
N PRO A 126 -8.14 -12.40 -4.29
CA PRO A 126 -7.74 -12.42 -2.88
C PRO A 126 -7.06 -11.11 -2.49
N LEU A 127 -7.45 -10.57 -1.35
CA LEU A 127 -6.89 -9.33 -0.84
C LEU A 127 -5.57 -9.61 -0.10
N LEU A 128 -4.46 -9.46 -0.81
CA LEU A 128 -3.13 -9.70 -0.26
C LEU A 128 -2.62 -8.46 0.47
N ARG A 129 -2.51 -8.50 1.80
CA ARG A 129 -1.94 -7.38 2.55
C ARG A 129 -0.44 -7.27 2.27
N LYS A 130 -0.02 -6.27 1.50
CA LYS A 130 1.38 -5.84 1.53
C LYS A 130 1.63 -5.22 2.91
N LYS A 131 2.57 -5.77 3.66
CA LYS A 131 2.98 -5.25 4.97
C LYS A 131 3.33 -3.77 4.78
N ALA A 132 2.57 -2.88 5.43
CA ALA A 132 2.92 -1.46 5.46
C ALA A 132 4.31 -1.35 6.09
N VAL A 133 5.32 -1.02 5.29
CA VAL A 133 6.66 -0.76 5.78
C VAL A 133 6.58 0.60 6.47
N VAL A 134 6.35 0.58 7.79
CA VAL A 134 6.52 1.78 8.61
C VAL A 134 7.99 2.16 8.53
N HIS A 135 8.28 3.38 8.09
CA HIS A 135 9.62 3.92 8.06
C HIS A 135 10.13 4.03 9.50
N ASN A 136 10.95 3.07 9.93
CA ASN A 136 11.67 3.17 11.19
C ASN A 136 13.11 3.64 10.87
N PRO A 137 13.43 4.93 11.05
CA PRO A 137 14.78 5.44 10.80
C PRO A 137 15.82 4.69 11.66
N GLU A 138 15.46 4.33 12.90
CA GLU A 138 16.36 3.59 13.80
C GLU A 138 16.75 2.21 13.24
N ALA A 139 15.84 1.56 12.51
CA ALA A 139 16.12 0.28 11.87
C ALA A 139 17.08 0.44 10.68
N ILE A 140 16.98 1.55 9.96
CA ILE A 140 17.90 1.89 8.86
C ILE A 140 19.28 2.23 9.42
N ASP A 141 19.33 3.01 10.51
CA ASP A 141 20.58 3.38 11.17
C ASP A 141 21.32 2.14 11.70
N ALA A 142 20.58 1.17 12.26
CA ALA A 142 21.13 -0.11 12.69
C ALA A 142 21.71 -0.94 11.53
N GLU A 143 21.05 -0.92 10.36
CA GLU A 143 21.53 -1.60 9.15
C GLU A 143 22.81 -0.95 8.62
N ILE A 144 22.85 0.39 8.53
CA ILE A 144 24.05 1.15 8.14
C ILE A 144 25.20 0.86 9.10
N TYR A 145 24.95 0.87 10.41
CA TYR A 145 25.94 0.55 11.42
C TYR A 145 26.53 -0.87 11.25
N GLY A 146 25.68 -1.86 10.98
CA GLY A 146 26.11 -3.23 10.69
C GLY A 146 26.98 -3.33 9.43
N LEU A 147 26.62 -2.60 8.38
CA LEU A 147 27.39 -2.55 7.14
C LEU A 147 28.76 -1.86 7.31
N LEU A 148 28.81 -0.77 8.08
CA LEU A 148 30.07 -0.09 8.41
C LEU A 148 30.99 -1.00 9.23
N LYS A 149 30.45 -1.77 10.19
CA LYS A 149 31.20 -2.82 10.90
C LYS A 149 31.77 -3.87 9.95
N LEU A 150 30.95 -4.38 9.03
CA LEU A 150 31.42 -5.35 8.05
C LEU A 150 32.54 -4.78 7.16
N ARG A 151 32.37 -3.54 6.67
CA ARG A 151 33.41 -2.83 5.89
C ARG A 151 34.71 -2.69 6.68
N SER A 152 34.63 -2.28 7.95
CA SER A 152 35.80 -2.13 8.82
C SER A 152 36.60 -3.43 8.98
N VAL A 153 35.91 -4.58 9.04
CA VAL A 153 36.57 -5.89 9.10
C VAL A 153 37.24 -6.23 7.77
N ILE A 154 36.57 -5.99 6.65
CA ILE A 154 37.13 -6.22 5.31
C ILE A 154 38.38 -5.35 5.09
N HIS A 155 38.30 -4.05 5.35
CA HIS A 155 39.42 -3.12 5.24
C HIS A 155 40.53 -3.39 6.26
N GLY A 156 40.18 -3.66 7.52
CA GLY A 156 41.14 -4.03 8.57
C GLY A 156 41.93 -5.29 8.22
N HIS A 157 41.29 -6.29 7.59
CA HIS A 157 41.97 -7.47 7.05
C HIS A 157 42.97 -7.12 5.94
N HIS A 158 42.70 -6.08 5.13
CA HIS A 158 43.59 -5.63 4.07
C HIS A 158 44.73 -4.73 4.58
N GLN A 159 44.53 -3.97 5.64
CA GLN A 159 45.48 -2.92 6.07
C GLN A 159 46.21 -3.19 7.41
N LYS A 160 45.89 -4.27 8.14
CA LYS A 160 46.45 -4.59 9.48
C LYS A 160 46.32 -3.44 10.50
N MET A 161 45.39 -2.52 10.29
CA MET A 161 45.05 -1.47 11.26
C MET A 161 44.04 -2.01 12.29
N GLY A 162 44.02 -1.40 13.47
CA GLY A 162 42.97 -1.66 14.46
C GLY A 162 41.59 -1.29 13.92
N ILE A 163 40.55 -1.97 14.38
CA ILE A 163 39.17 -1.69 13.96
C ILE A 163 38.74 -0.36 14.60
N ASP A 164 38.59 0.68 13.79
CA ASP A 164 38.02 1.97 14.20
C ASP A 164 36.86 2.37 13.29
N LEU A 165 35.65 2.37 13.87
CA LEU A 165 34.42 2.68 13.16
C LEU A 165 34.29 4.16 12.78
N LEU A 166 34.94 5.07 13.51
CA LEU A 166 34.84 6.50 13.22
C LEU A 166 35.62 6.83 11.95
N HIS A 167 36.85 6.33 11.84
CA HIS A 167 37.65 6.46 10.62
C HIS A 167 36.96 5.81 9.42
N GLU A 168 36.40 4.62 9.60
CA GLU A 168 35.67 3.94 8.52
C GLU A 168 34.41 4.73 8.08
N ALA A 169 33.70 5.36 9.01
CA ALA A 169 32.57 6.22 8.67
C ALA A 169 33.02 7.45 7.86
N LEU A 170 34.14 8.09 8.23
CA LEU A 170 34.70 9.23 7.49
C LEU A 170 35.14 8.82 6.08
N ASP A 171 35.91 7.73 5.96
CA ASP A 171 36.33 7.19 4.66
C ASP A 171 35.14 6.77 3.78
N PHE A 172 34.05 6.28 4.40
CA PHE A 172 32.82 5.96 3.70
C PHE A 172 32.14 7.23 3.16
N LEU A 173 32.10 8.31 3.94
CA LEU A 173 31.52 9.59 3.51
C LEU A 173 32.31 10.19 2.33
N GLU A 174 33.63 10.14 2.35
CA GLU A 174 34.46 10.59 1.23
C GLU A 174 34.22 9.75 -0.03
N ALA A 175 34.21 8.42 0.10
CA ALA A 175 33.92 7.54 -1.03
C ALA A 175 32.51 7.77 -1.61
N MET A 176 31.53 8.10 -0.77
CA MET A 176 30.18 8.45 -1.20
C MET A 176 30.17 9.77 -1.98
N ALA A 177 30.88 10.80 -1.51
CA ALA A 177 31.00 12.07 -2.22
C ALA A 177 31.60 11.89 -3.62
N ASP A 178 32.66 11.10 -3.75
CA ASP A 178 33.28 10.79 -5.04
C ASP A 178 32.34 10.02 -5.99
N VAL A 179 31.50 9.15 -5.44
CA VAL A 179 30.52 8.37 -6.21
C VAL A 179 29.41 9.28 -6.72
N ASP A 180 28.93 10.19 -5.88
CA ASP A 180 27.91 11.17 -6.26
C ASP A 180 28.42 12.13 -7.34
N GLU A 181 29.65 12.65 -7.18
CA GLU A 181 30.29 13.52 -8.17
C GLU A 181 30.50 12.82 -9.51
N ARG A 182 31.00 11.57 -9.50
CA ARG A 182 31.20 10.78 -10.74
C ARG A 182 29.90 10.43 -11.45
N LYS A 183 28.81 10.27 -10.70
CA LYS A 183 27.54 9.82 -11.26
C LYS A 183 26.74 10.96 -11.87
N GLY A 184 26.80 12.18 -11.32
CA GLY A 184 26.06 13.33 -11.86
C GLY A 184 24.55 13.08 -12.00
N ARG A 185 23.97 12.22 -11.14
CA ARG A 185 22.59 11.72 -11.27
C ARG A 185 21.61 12.54 -10.47
N ASP A 186 20.35 12.51 -10.90
CA ASP A 186 19.23 13.05 -10.14
C ASP A 186 18.96 12.14 -8.92
N TYR A 187 19.50 12.56 -7.77
CA TYR A 187 19.34 11.88 -6.48
C TYR A 187 17.87 11.59 -6.15
N GLU A 188 16.95 12.50 -6.49
CA GLU A 188 15.54 12.30 -6.19
C GLU A 188 14.94 11.17 -7.04
N GLU A 189 15.31 11.10 -8.33
CA GLU A 189 14.82 10.04 -9.20
C GLU A 189 15.36 8.66 -8.81
N GLU A 190 16.62 8.57 -8.36
CA GLU A 190 17.18 7.32 -7.83
C GLU A 190 16.49 6.88 -6.53
N VAL A 191 16.21 7.81 -5.62
CA VAL A 191 15.44 7.50 -4.41
C VAL A 191 14.04 7.02 -4.78
N ARG A 192 13.39 7.62 -5.79
CA ARG A 192 12.09 7.19 -6.31
C ARG A 192 12.14 5.80 -6.94
N GLU A 193 13.15 5.54 -7.76
CA GLU A 193 13.33 4.25 -8.44
C GLU A 193 13.64 3.16 -7.42
N LYS A 194 14.51 3.44 -6.45
CA LYS A 194 14.83 2.51 -5.37
C LYS A 194 13.61 2.25 -4.49
N ALA A 195 12.87 3.27 -4.10
CA ALA A 195 11.60 3.13 -3.38
C ALA A 195 10.61 2.26 -4.17
N ARG A 196 10.44 2.50 -5.47
CA ARG A 196 9.61 1.67 -6.37
C ARG A 196 10.09 0.22 -6.42
N SER A 197 11.39 -0.03 -6.58
CA SER A 197 11.97 -1.37 -6.65
C SER A 197 11.79 -2.18 -5.35
N LEU A 198 11.77 -1.48 -4.22
CA LEU A 198 11.58 -2.07 -2.89
C LEU A 198 10.10 -2.14 -2.50
N GLY A 199 9.19 -1.71 -3.38
CA GLY A 199 7.75 -1.63 -3.08
C GLY A 199 7.41 -0.66 -1.94
N ARG A 200 8.25 0.36 -1.72
CA ARG A 200 8.13 1.35 -0.65
C ARG A 200 7.46 2.63 -1.17
N GLY A 201 6.76 3.33 -0.29
CA GLY A 201 6.22 4.66 -0.58
C GLY A 201 7.34 5.65 -0.90
N VAL A 202 7.14 6.48 -1.92
CA VAL A 202 8.07 7.54 -2.27
C VAL A 202 7.93 8.66 -1.23
N PRO A 203 9.01 9.08 -0.54
CA PRO A 203 8.94 10.21 0.38
C PRO A 203 8.55 11.50 -0.38
N MET A 204 7.47 12.16 0.06
CA MET A 204 7.04 13.45 -0.49
C MET A 204 7.70 14.61 0.28
N ARG A 205 8.05 15.71 -0.42
CA ARG A 205 8.50 16.94 0.25
C ARG A 205 7.37 17.52 1.13
N PRO A 206 7.69 18.24 2.23
CA PRO A 206 6.70 18.90 3.08
C PRO A 206 5.75 19.86 2.35
N SER A 207 6.14 20.37 1.17
CA SER A 207 5.39 21.34 0.37
C SER A 207 4.33 20.76 -0.58
N GLY A 208 4.18 19.43 -0.66
CA GLY A 208 3.08 18.79 -1.41
C GLY A 208 3.09 18.91 -2.94
N VAL A 209 4.01 19.68 -3.54
CA VAL A 209 4.18 19.82 -5.00
C VAL A 209 5.68 19.82 -5.33
N LEU A 210 6.08 19.00 -6.32
CA LEU A 210 7.44 19.02 -6.87
C LEU A 210 7.56 20.12 -7.93
N PRO A 211 8.68 20.88 -7.97
CA PRO A 211 8.95 21.76 -9.10
C PRO A 211 9.19 20.91 -10.35
N ALA A 212 8.67 21.40 -11.49
CA ALA A 212 9.03 20.87 -12.80
C ALA A 212 10.54 20.96 -13.00
N LYS A 213 11.12 19.93 -13.65
CA LYS A 213 12.53 19.79 -14.02
C LYS A 213 13.28 21.13 -14.02
N SER A 214 14.11 21.38 -13.01
CA SER A 214 15.11 22.43 -13.13
C SER A 214 16.16 21.92 -14.12
N THR A 215 16.06 22.35 -15.37
CA THR A 215 17.23 22.39 -16.26
C THR A 215 18.34 23.10 -15.50
N SER A 216 19.42 22.38 -15.24
CA SER A 216 20.62 22.91 -14.60
C SER A 216 21.15 24.08 -15.42
N SER A 217 20.87 25.31 -14.96
CA SER A 217 21.69 26.45 -15.33
C SER A 217 22.93 26.38 -14.45
N SER A 218 24.06 26.03 -15.07
CA SER A 218 25.38 26.18 -14.47
C SER A 218 25.53 27.62 -13.99
N ALA A 219 25.65 27.79 -12.67
CA ALA A 219 26.13 29.02 -12.06
C ALA A 219 27.29 28.62 -11.15
N ALA A 220 28.49 28.82 -11.69
CA ALA A 220 29.73 28.74 -10.92
C ALA A 220 29.65 29.75 -9.77
N THR A 221 29.53 29.27 -8.54
CA THR A 221 29.78 30.08 -7.35
C THR A 221 31.26 30.02 -7.04
N ILE A 222 31.95 31.10 -7.41
CA ILE A 222 33.31 31.42 -6.99
C ILE A 222 33.32 31.55 -5.46
N LEU A 223 34.08 30.69 -4.77
CA LEU A 223 34.41 30.87 -3.36
C LEU A 223 35.48 31.98 -3.23
N PRO A 224 35.38 32.89 -2.23
CA PRO A 224 36.39 33.91 -2.00
C PRO A 224 37.67 33.32 -1.39
N ASP A 225 38.79 33.81 -1.91
CA ASP A 225 40.17 33.34 -1.76
C ASP A 225 40.81 33.59 -0.37
N SER A 226 40.03 33.69 0.71
CA SER A 226 40.53 34.24 1.99
C SER A 226 40.86 33.23 3.08
N LEU A 227 41.14 31.96 2.76
CA LEU A 227 41.54 30.95 3.76
C LEU A 227 42.72 30.05 3.30
N ARG A 228 43.63 30.61 2.49
CA ARG A 228 44.99 30.08 2.40
C ARG A 228 45.91 31.09 3.06
N ASP A 229 46.63 30.62 4.08
CA ASP A 229 47.62 31.31 4.91
C ASP A 229 47.10 31.82 6.27
N ARG A 230 47.04 30.88 7.23
CA ARG A 230 47.57 31.03 8.59
C ARG A 230 47.71 29.67 9.28
#